data_AF-A0A238BLJ6-F1
#
_entry.id   AF-A0A238BLJ6-F1
#
_cell.length_a   1.000
_cell.length_b   1.000
_cell.length_c   1.000
_cell.angle_alpha   90.00
_cell.angle_beta   90.00
_cell.angle_gamma   90.00
#
_symmetry.space_group_name_H-M   'P 1'
#
loop_
_entity.id
_entity.type
_entity.pdbx_description
1 polymer ?
#
loop_
_entity_poly.entity_id
_entity_poly.type
_entity_poly.pdbx_seq_one_letter_code
_entity_poly.pdbx_strand_id
1 'polypeptide(L)'
;MFHVEYFDVNGAGVNFALSNMSQIGRAAIRCRQIRGMFSESVEAPKNVGNDWKAGEKIPYLCLAKTFENIEVTSSRLEIIKILASFFGKVLEQTPNELATCVYLCVNKLGPTYEGMELGIADGALMKAIAQATGRKIDKLKEDLNQKGDLGLVAQMSRSNQRILFTPAPLTAMNKKVDMIKSLLVSCRDCEARYLIRSLSGKLRIGLAEQSILVALANAFINFEAKKSGEKLSSEKMKERQAEGILLLRNTYSEYPDYEKIIEVALSDGLLKLPEKCKITPALLLHKRAYS
;
A
#
# COMPACT_ATOMS: atom_id res chain seq x y z
N MET A 1 41.96 9.38 35.22
CA MET A 1 42.38 7.98 35.45
C MET A 1 41.13 7.22 35.87
N PHE A 2 40.35 6.74 34.90
CA PHE A 2 39.23 5.83 35.13
C PHE A 2 39.36 4.70 34.11
N HIS A 3 39.40 3.48 34.63
CA HIS A 3 39.69 2.24 33.94
C HIS A 3 38.69 1.97 32.80
N VAL A 4 39.22 1.58 31.65
CA VAL A 4 38.50 0.89 30.58
C VAL A 4 38.62 -0.60 30.88
N GLU A 5 37.55 -1.25 31.33
CA GLU A 5 37.46 -2.70 31.32
C GLU A 5 37.10 -3.16 29.91
N TYR A 6 37.99 -3.97 29.32
CA TYR A 6 37.77 -4.73 28.10
C TYR A 6 36.70 -5.80 28.38
N PHE A 7 35.55 -5.70 27.70
CA PHE A 7 34.65 -6.85 27.56
C PHE A 7 35.06 -7.66 26.34
N ASP A 8 35.45 -8.90 26.60
CA ASP A 8 35.89 -9.91 25.66
C ASP A 8 34.77 -10.29 24.66
N VAL A 9 35.16 -10.40 23.40
CA VAL A 9 34.32 -10.60 22.22
C VAL A 9 34.06 -12.09 22.04
N ASN A 10 32.95 -12.59 22.60
CA ASN A 10 32.38 -13.87 22.16
C ASN A 10 31.40 -13.63 21.00
N GLY A 11 31.73 -14.21 19.85
CA GLY A 11 31.20 -13.97 18.49
C GLY A 11 29.70 -14.26 18.21
N ALA A 12 28.82 -14.16 19.21
CA ALA A 12 27.36 -14.24 19.02
C ALA A 12 26.70 -12.85 18.85
N GLY A 13 27.32 -11.77 19.35
CA GLY A 13 26.74 -10.42 19.33
C GLY A 13 26.84 -9.67 18.00
N VAL A 14 27.83 -10.00 17.16
CA VAL A 14 28.08 -9.28 15.89
C VAL A 14 27.06 -9.67 14.81
N ASN A 15 26.60 -10.92 14.78
CA ASN A 15 25.58 -11.38 13.83
C ASN A 15 24.17 -10.83 14.12
N PHE A 16 23.85 -10.55 15.38
CA PHE A 16 22.58 -9.93 15.76
C PHE A 16 22.54 -8.43 15.44
N ALA A 17 23.69 -7.74 15.53
CA ALA A 17 23.83 -6.35 15.11
C ALA A 17 23.75 -6.19 13.58
N LEU A 18 24.36 -7.11 12.82
CA LEU A 18 24.34 -7.08 11.34
C LEU A 18 22.95 -7.41 10.75
N SER A 19 22.19 -8.32 11.35
CA SER A 19 20.81 -8.61 10.90
C SER A 19 19.87 -7.42 11.14
N ASN A 20 19.98 -6.77 12.30
CA ASN A 20 19.23 -5.55 12.63
C ASN A 20 19.66 -4.34 11.79
N MET A 21 20.95 -4.19 11.46
CA MET A 21 21.39 -3.15 10.52
C MET A 21 20.84 -3.36 9.11
N SER A 22 20.64 -4.62 8.67
CA SER A 22 19.99 -4.90 7.39
C SER A 22 18.48 -4.61 7.39
N GLN A 23 17.77 -4.87 8.49
CA GLN A 23 16.35 -4.56 8.63
C GLN A 23 16.09 -3.06 8.79
N ILE A 24 16.91 -2.37 9.61
CA ILE A 24 16.88 -0.90 9.71
C ILE A 24 17.26 -0.26 8.38
N GLY A 25 18.21 -0.85 7.63
CA GLY A 25 18.57 -0.43 6.29
C GLY A 25 17.43 -0.57 5.28
N ARG A 26 16.72 -1.71 5.26
CA ARG A 26 15.55 -1.93 4.39
C ARG A 26 14.35 -1.07 4.79
N ALA A 27 14.09 -0.90 6.08
CA ALA A 27 13.05 0.01 6.60
C ALA A 27 13.37 1.48 6.28
N ALA A 28 14.65 1.89 6.36
CA ALA A 28 15.11 3.22 5.98
C ALA A 28 15.05 3.42 4.46
N ILE A 29 15.36 2.41 3.65
CA ILE A 29 15.17 2.44 2.18
C ILE A 29 13.69 2.55 1.86
N ARG A 30 12.81 1.79 2.52
CA ARG A 30 11.35 1.81 2.33
C ARG A 30 10.72 3.13 2.75
N CYS A 31 11.08 3.68 3.92
CA CYS A 31 10.74 5.06 4.29
C CYS A 31 11.28 6.07 3.29
N ARG A 32 12.46 5.84 2.69
CA ARG A 32 13.06 6.71 1.66
C ARG A 32 12.42 6.53 0.28
N GLN A 33 11.85 5.37 -0.03
CA GLN A 33 11.14 5.04 -1.28
C GLN A 33 9.70 5.57 -1.23
N ILE A 34 9.02 5.42 -0.09
CA ILE A 34 7.76 6.12 0.22
C ILE A 34 8.01 7.64 0.25
N ARG A 35 9.09 8.11 0.90
CA ARG A 35 9.50 9.53 0.83
C ARG A 35 9.84 9.94 -0.60
N GLY A 36 10.42 9.08 -1.43
CA GLY A 36 10.71 9.32 -2.86
C GLY A 36 9.47 9.32 -3.76
N MET A 37 8.39 8.63 -3.36
CA MET A 37 7.05 8.80 -3.94
C MET A 37 6.47 10.18 -3.62
N PHE A 38 6.93 10.83 -2.54
CA PHE A 38 6.37 12.08 -2.02
C PHE A 38 7.32 13.30 -2.04
N SER A 39 8.58 13.17 -2.49
CA SER A 39 9.62 14.22 -2.35
C SER A 39 10.23 14.73 -3.65
N GLU A 40 9.92 14.11 -4.79
CA GLU A 40 10.26 14.72 -6.08
C GLU A 40 9.08 15.57 -6.53
N SER A 41 9.28 16.89 -6.51
CA SER A 41 8.43 17.85 -7.20
C SER A 41 8.54 17.63 -8.70
N VAL A 42 7.87 16.58 -9.19
CA VAL A 42 7.58 16.42 -10.62
C VAL A 42 6.45 17.39 -10.91
N GLU A 43 6.68 18.35 -11.80
CA GLU A 43 5.63 19.22 -12.31
C GLU A 43 4.41 18.39 -12.69
N ALA A 44 3.33 18.54 -11.94
CA ALA A 44 2.18 17.67 -12.07
C ALA A 44 1.57 17.85 -13.47
N PRO A 45 1.59 16.82 -14.35
CA PRO A 45 1.04 16.96 -15.69
C PRO A 45 -0.45 17.31 -15.59
N LYS A 46 -0.87 18.32 -16.36
CA LYS A 46 -2.22 18.90 -16.33
C LYS A 46 -3.31 17.98 -16.93
N ASN A 47 -2.96 16.77 -17.36
CA ASN A 47 -3.88 15.71 -17.76
C ASN A 47 -3.26 14.36 -17.40
N VAL A 48 -3.51 13.88 -16.19
CA VAL A 48 -3.23 12.48 -15.84
C VAL A 48 -4.51 11.73 -16.16
N GLY A 49 -4.55 11.09 -17.34
CA GLY A 49 -5.60 10.15 -17.66
C GLY A 49 -5.65 9.02 -16.63
N ASN A 50 -6.72 8.24 -16.64
CA ASN A 50 -6.87 7.06 -15.77
C ASN A 50 -5.90 5.91 -16.13
N ASP A 51 -4.77 6.24 -16.76
CA ASP A 51 -3.85 5.34 -17.44
C ASP A 51 -2.40 5.84 -17.30
N TRP A 52 -1.44 4.92 -17.40
CA TRP A 52 0.00 5.19 -17.34
C TRP A 52 0.75 4.33 -18.34
N LYS A 53 1.95 4.75 -18.74
CA LYS A 53 2.77 3.98 -19.68
C LYS A 53 3.64 2.95 -18.95
N ALA A 54 4.07 1.94 -19.68
CA ALA A 54 4.99 0.93 -19.15
C ALA A 54 6.28 1.59 -18.64
N GLY A 55 6.69 1.22 -17.42
CA GLY A 55 7.87 1.78 -16.74
C GLY A 55 7.67 3.14 -16.05
N GLU A 56 6.51 3.80 -16.20
CA GLU A 56 6.16 4.99 -15.43
C GLU A 56 5.62 4.62 -14.04
N LYS A 57 5.76 5.54 -13.07
CA LYS A 57 5.16 5.41 -11.73
C LYS A 57 3.63 5.39 -11.86
N ILE A 58 2.97 4.52 -11.11
CA ILE A 58 1.50 4.41 -11.15
C ILE A 58 0.87 5.65 -10.51
N PRO A 59 0.01 6.39 -11.23
CA PRO A 59 -0.72 7.50 -10.63
C PRO A 59 -1.64 7.02 -9.51
N TYR A 60 -1.58 7.66 -8.34
CA TYR A 60 -2.43 7.29 -7.20
C TYR A 60 -3.93 7.37 -7.55
N LEU A 61 -4.33 8.29 -8.42
CA LEU A 61 -5.68 8.40 -8.96
C LEU A 61 -6.21 7.08 -9.56
N CYS A 62 -5.35 6.30 -10.24
CA CYS A 62 -5.77 5.00 -10.80
C CYS A 62 -6.19 4.01 -9.69
N LEU A 63 -5.42 3.98 -8.61
CA LEU A 63 -5.74 3.17 -7.43
C LEU A 63 -6.97 3.73 -6.70
N ALA A 64 -7.06 5.05 -6.51
CA ALA A 64 -8.20 5.71 -5.88
C ALA A 64 -9.51 5.46 -6.64
N LYS A 65 -9.49 5.47 -7.98
CA LYS A 65 -10.64 5.10 -8.82
C LYS A 65 -11.00 3.62 -8.71
N THR A 66 -10.00 2.75 -8.56
CA THR A 66 -10.23 1.33 -8.27
C THR A 66 -10.95 1.17 -6.92
N PHE A 67 -10.54 1.92 -5.89
CA PHE A 67 -11.22 1.93 -4.60
C PHE A 67 -12.66 2.46 -4.67
N GLU A 68 -12.90 3.51 -5.46
CA GLU A 68 -14.24 4.05 -5.70
C GLU A 68 -15.16 3.02 -6.34
N ASN A 69 -14.68 2.31 -7.36
CA ASN A 69 -15.43 1.23 -8.01
C ASN A 69 -15.71 0.06 -7.04
N ILE A 70 -14.75 -0.28 -6.18
CA ILE A 70 -14.92 -1.34 -5.16
C ILE A 70 -15.96 -0.91 -4.11
N GLU A 71 -15.90 0.33 -3.62
CA GLU A 71 -16.78 0.82 -2.56
C GLU A 71 -18.26 0.83 -2.96
N VAL A 72 -18.57 1.10 -4.23
CA VAL A 72 -19.96 1.06 -4.76
C VAL A 72 -20.43 -0.33 -5.17
N THR A 73 -19.53 -1.32 -5.20
CA THR A 73 -19.84 -2.68 -5.64
C THR A 73 -20.21 -3.56 -4.44
N SER A 74 -21.38 -4.19 -4.48
CA SER A 74 -21.83 -5.11 -3.42
C SER A 74 -21.40 -6.56 -3.63
N SER A 75 -21.15 -6.98 -4.88
CA SER A 75 -20.76 -8.35 -5.21
C SER A 75 -19.27 -8.58 -4.96
N ARG A 76 -18.96 -9.49 -4.03
CA ARG A 76 -17.58 -9.92 -3.75
C ARG A 76 -16.85 -10.43 -4.99
N LEU A 77 -17.53 -11.16 -5.89
CA LEU A 77 -16.92 -11.66 -7.12
C LEU A 77 -16.56 -10.54 -8.09
N GLU A 78 -17.42 -9.51 -8.18
CA GLU A 78 -17.12 -8.35 -9.04
C GLU A 78 -15.99 -7.50 -8.44
N ILE A 79 -15.94 -7.32 -7.11
CA ILE A 79 -14.79 -6.70 -6.43
C ILE A 79 -13.48 -7.41 -6.78
N ILE A 80 -13.47 -8.74 -6.70
CA ILE A 80 -12.30 -9.57 -7.05
C ILE A 80 -11.89 -9.32 -8.51
N LYS A 81 -12.85 -9.23 -9.42
CA LYS A 81 -12.60 -9.01 -10.85
C LYS A 81 -12.06 -7.60 -11.13
N ILE A 82 -12.62 -6.56 -10.50
CA ILE A 82 -12.11 -5.18 -10.59
C ILE A 82 -10.65 -5.15 -10.13
N LEU A 83 -10.36 -5.74 -8.97
CA LEU A 83 -9.03 -5.73 -8.39
C LEU A 83 -8.03 -6.59 -9.20
N ALA A 84 -8.44 -7.76 -9.69
CA ALA A 84 -7.61 -8.61 -10.55
C ALA A 84 -7.27 -7.92 -11.87
N SER A 85 -8.21 -7.15 -12.43
CA SER A 85 -7.99 -6.36 -13.64
C SER A 85 -6.96 -5.25 -13.40
N PHE A 86 -7.07 -4.55 -12.26
CA PHE A 86 -6.09 -3.55 -11.85
C PHE A 86 -4.69 -4.17 -11.65
N PHE A 87 -4.58 -5.26 -10.89
CA PHE A 87 -3.30 -5.95 -10.68
C PHE A 87 -2.70 -6.51 -11.98
N GLY A 88 -3.54 -7.04 -12.89
CA GLY A 88 -3.09 -7.50 -14.21
C GLY A 88 -2.46 -6.38 -15.02
N LYS A 89 -3.06 -5.18 -15.01
CA LYS A 89 -2.49 -4.00 -15.65
C LYS A 89 -1.16 -3.59 -15.01
N VAL A 90 -1.06 -3.63 -13.69
CA VAL A 90 0.21 -3.36 -12.98
C VAL A 90 1.29 -4.37 -13.36
N LEU A 91 0.96 -5.66 -13.45
CA LEU A 91 1.89 -6.70 -13.90
C LEU A 91 2.41 -6.45 -15.32
N GLU A 92 1.54 -5.98 -16.22
CA GLU A 92 1.88 -5.70 -17.62
C GLU A 92 2.74 -4.43 -17.79
N GLN A 93 2.48 -3.38 -17.00
CA GLN A 93 3.08 -2.06 -17.21
C GLN A 93 4.24 -1.75 -16.25
N THR A 94 4.06 -2.01 -14.94
CA THR A 94 5.01 -1.61 -13.88
C THR A 94 5.03 -2.65 -12.74
N PRO A 95 5.47 -3.89 -12.99
CA PRO A 95 5.35 -5.00 -12.03
C PRO A 95 6.06 -4.76 -10.68
N ASN A 96 7.11 -3.94 -10.68
CA ASN A 96 7.87 -3.59 -9.48
C ASN A 96 7.06 -2.79 -8.45
N GLU A 97 5.96 -2.15 -8.84
CA GLU A 97 5.09 -1.39 -7.93
C GLU A 97 3.90 -2.21 -7.40
N LEU A 98 3.72 -3.46 -7.85
CA LEU A 98 2.59 -4.31 -7.45
C LEU A 98 2.51 -4.51 -5.95
N ALA A 99 3.64 -4.78 -5.29
CA ALA A 99 3.68 -4.95 -3.83
C ALA A 99 3.18 -3.69 -3.11
N THR A 100 3.62 -2.51 -3.54
CA THR A 100 3.16 -1.23 -2.99
C THR A 100 1.66 -1.06 -3.16
N CYS A 101 1.11 -1.36 -4.34
CA CYS A 101 -0.33 -1.31 -4.58
C CYS A 101 -1.11 -2.27 -3.68
N VAL A 102 -0.64 -3.51 -3.53
CA VAL A 102 -1.27 -4.51 -2.65
C VAL A 102 -1.26 -4.04 -1.20
N TYR A 103 -0.15 -3.48 -0.72
CA TYR A 103 -0.04 -2.92 0.63
C TYR A 103 -1.00 -1.75 0.86
N LEU A 104 -1.18 -0.87 -0.12
CA LEU A 104 -2.19 0.19 -0.05
C LEU A 104 -3.62 -0.36 -0.03
N CYS A 105 -3.91 -1.44 -0.75
CA CYS A 105 -5.23 -2.11 -0.71
C CYS A 105 -5.54 -2.72 0.66
N VAL A 106 -4.54 -3.26 1.38
CA VAL A 106 -4.71 -3.74 2.77
C VAL A 106 -4.56 -2.62 3.81
N ASN A 107 -4.24 -1.39 3.40
CA ASN A 107 -3.92 -0.26 4.26
C ASN A 107 -2.79 -0.57 5.28
N LYS A 108 -1.75 -1.27 4.83
CA LYS A 108 -0.53 -1.58 5.61
C LYS A 108 0.69 -0.98 4.89
N LEU A 109 1.77 -0.70 5.62
CA LEU A 109 3.02 -0.21 5.04
C LEU A 109 4.05 -1.31 4.78
N GLY A 110 3.79 -2.50 5.30
CA GLY A 110 4.68 -3.65 5.24
C GLY A 110 4.07 -4.86 5.94
N PRO A 111 4.85 -5.93 6.11
CA PRO A 111 4.45 -7.10 6.88
C PRO A 111 4.07 -6.74 8.32
N THR A 112 3.11 -7.45 8.89
CA THR A 112 2.57 -7.15 10.23
C THR A 112 3.62 -7.25 11.34
N TYR A 113 4.63 -8.10 11.18
CA TYR A 113 5.72 -8.25 12.15
C TYR A 113 6.68 -7.05 12.19
N GLU A 114 6.65 -6.15 11.21
CA GLU A 114 7.45 -4.91 11.24
C GLU A 114 6.82 -3.82 12.12
N GLY A 115 5.57 -3.99 12.58
CA GLY A 115 4.90 -3.07 13.52
C GLY A 115 4.66 -1.65 12.98
N MET A 116 4.71 -1.46 11.65
CA MET A 116 4.58 -0.14 11.04
C MET A 116 3.10 0.18 10.78
N GLU A 117 2.55 1.12 11.56
CA GLU A 117 1.16 1.58 11.40
C GLU A 117 1.08 2.97 10.77
N LEU A 118 0.11 3.13 9.86
CA LEU A 118 -0.26 4.42 9.27
C LEU A 118 -1.07 5.30 10.23
N GLY A 119 -1.60 4.77 11.33
CA GLY A 119 -2.64 5.40 12.17
C GLY A 119 -2.29 6.79 12.70
N ILE A 120 -2.69 7.83 11.96
CA ILE A 120 -2.61 9.21 12.39
C ILE A 120 -3.93 9.58 13.08
N ALA A 121 -3.83 10.15 14.28
CA ALA A 121 -5.00 10.61 15.02
C ALA A 121 -5.83 11.61 14.20
N ASP A 122 -7.15 11.45 14.21
CA ASP A 122 -8.11 12.29 13.48
C ASP A 122 -7.92 13.79 13.76
N GLY A 123 -7.49 14.16 14.98
CA GLY A 123 -7.16 15.54 15.33
C GLY A 123 -6.02 16.14 14.47
N ALA A 124 -4.99 15.36 14.15
CA ALA A 124 -3.90 15.80 13.28
C ALA A 124 -4.34 15.85 11.81
N LEU A 125 -5.17 14.89 11.37
CA LEU A 125 -5.75 14.90 10.03
C LEU A 125 -6.68 16.09 9.81
N MET A 126 -7.54 16.41 10.77
CA MET A 126 -8.40 17.60 10.72
C MET A 126 -7.59 18.89 10.64
N LYS A 127 -6.49 19.01 11.39
CA LYS A 127 -5.57 20.15 11.27
C LYS A 127 -4.94 20.23 9.88
N ALA A 128 -4.51 19.10 9.31
CA ALA A 128 -3.94 19.06 7.96
C ALA A 128 -4.97 19.47 6.89
N ILE A 129 -6.22 18.98 6.98
CA ILE A 129 -7.30 19.35 6.06
C ILE A 129 -7.62 20.84 6.19
N ALA A 130 -7.74 21.37 7.41
CA ALA A 130 -7.99 22.79 7.66
C ALA A 130 -6.90 23.67 7.02
N GLN A 131 -5.64 23.32 7.22
CA GLN A 131 -4.51 24.05 6.65
C GLN A 131 -4.42 23.91 5.13
N ALA A 132 -4.69 22.72 4.58
CA ALA A 132 -4.65 22.50 3.13
C ALA A 132 -5.76 23.24 2.40
N THR A 133 -6.97 23.30 2.99
CA THR A 133 -8.19 23.79 2.34
C THR A 133 -8.60 25.20 2.77
N GLY A 134 -7.95 25.77 3.78
CA GLY A 134 -8.29 27.08 4.35
C GLY A 134 -9.60 27.10 5.16
N ARG A 135 -10.20 25.94 5.45
CA ARG A 135 -11.46 25.83 6.19
C ARG A 135 -11.25 25.92 7.70
N LYS A 136 -12.21 26.52 8.41
CA LYS A 136 -12.24 26.54 9.89
C LYS A 136 -12.46 25.12 10.43
N ILE A 137 -11.72 24.76 11.49
CA ILE A 137 -11.80 23.43 12.13
C ILE A 137 -13.22 23.12 12.61
N ASP A 138 -13.94 24.09 13.18
CA ASP A 138 -15.30 23.86 13.69
C ASP A 138 -16.27 23.47 12.57
N LYS A 139 -16.13 24.07 11.37
CA LYS A 139 -16.91 23.66 10.21
C LYS A 139 -16.57 22.25 9.74
N LEU A 140 -15.30 21.86 9.81
CA LEU A 140 -14.89 20.48 9.50
C LEU A 140 -15.48 19.47 10.49
N LYS A 141 -15.57 19.82 11.78
CA LYS A 141 -16.23 18.98 12.80
C LYS A 141 -17.72 18.83 12.54
N GLU A 142 -18.41 19.91 12.18
CA GLU A 142 -19.82 19.86 11.77
C GLU A 142 -20.01 18.92 10.57
N ASP A 143 -19.20 19.09 9.52
CA ASP A 143 -19.28 18.23 8.33
C ASP A 143 -18.94 16.78 8.66
N LEU A 144 -17.96 16.53 9.54
CA LEU A 144 -17.61 15.19 10.00
C LEU A 144 -18.77 14.54 10.77
N ASN A 145 -19.45 15.30 11.64
CA ASN A 145 -20.61 14.80 12.36
C ASN A 145 -21.77 14.47 11.41
N GLN A 146 -21.96 15.25 10.34
CA GLN A 146 -23.01 15.01 9.34
C GLN A 146 -22.69 13.83 8.42
N LYS A 147 -21.42 13.66 8.02
CA LYS A 147 -21.02 12.66 7.02
C LYS A 147 -20.49 11.35 7.61
N GLY A 148 -20.02 11.36 8.85
CA GLY A 148 -19.41 10.21 9.54
C GLY A 148 -18.05 9.77 8.96
N ASP A 149 -17.50 10.49 7.99
CA ASP A 149 -16.30 10.10 7.26
C ASP A 149 -15.39 11.29 6.93
N LEU A 150 -14.21 11.30 7.53
CA LEU A 150 -13.24 12.38 7.35
C LEU A 150 -12.66 12.42 5.93
N GLY A 151 -12.61 11.29 5.22
CA GLY A 151 -12.20 11.24 3.82
C GLY A 151 -13.19 11.94 2.90
N LEU A 152 -14.49 11.75 3.12
CA LEU A 152 -15.52 12.49 2.38
C LEU A 152 -15.42 14.00 2.64
N VAL A 153 -15.23 14.39 3.90
CA VAL A 153 -15.01 15.80 4.28
C VAL A 153 -13.78 16.35 3.56
N ALA A 154 -12.68 15.60 3.48
CA ALA A 154 -11.47 16.01 2.78
C ALA A 154 -11.69 16.20 1.27
N GLN A 155 -12.34 15.25 0.59
CA GLN A 155 -12.65 15.34 -0.84
C GLN A 155 -13.53 16.57 -1.14
N MET A 156 -14.62 16.76 -0.41
CA MET A 156 -15.50 17.93 -0.61
C MET A 156 -14.78 19.25 -0.33
N SER A 157 -13.90 19.29 0.67
CA SER A 157 -13.13 20.49 1.00
C SER A 157 -12.11 20.85 -0.07
N ARG A 158 -11.57 19.85 -0.78
CA ARG A 158 -10.60 20.02 -1.86
C ARG A 158 -11.24 20.46 -3.18
N SER A 159 -12.41 19.93 -3.54
CA SER A 159 -13.11 20.32 -4.77
C SER A 159 -13.45 21.82 -4.84
N ASN A 160 -13.54 22.48 -3.69
CA ASN A 160 -13.86 23.91 -3.58
C ASN A 160 -12.63 24.84 -3.69
N GLN A 161 -11.42 24.31 -3.76
CA GLN A 161 -10.18 25.09 -3.75
C GLN A 161 -9.52 25.12 -5.13
N ARG A 162 -9.40 26.30 -5.75
CA ARG A 162 -8.53 26.51 -6.92
C ARG A 162 -7.08 26.72 -6.45
N ILE A 163 -6.15 25.88 -6.90
CA ILE A 163 -4.73 26.01 -6.56
C ILE A 163 -4.14 27.18 -7.38
N LEU A 164 -3.70 28.25 -6.72
CA LEU A 164 -3.02 29.38 -7.36
C LEU A 164 -1.48 29.30 -7.27
N PHE A 165 -0.90 28.56 -6.32
CA PHE A 165 0.56 28.40 -6.16
C PHE A 165 0.96 27.09 -5.46
N THR A 166 2.19 26.63 -5.74
CA THR A 166 2.90 25.53 -5.06
C THR A 166 3.46 25.98 -3.69
N PRO A 167 3.31 25.20 -2.61
CA PRO A 167 3.74 25.60 -1.27
C PRO A 167 5.26 25.45 -1.03
N ALA A 168 5.79 26.25 -0.09
CA ALA A 168 7.21 26.34 0.29
C ALA A 168 7.73 25.17 1.18
N PRO A 169 9.06 24.99 1.34
CA PRO A 169 9.70 23.83 2.00
C PRO A 169 9.49 23.75 3.53
N LEU A 170 9.57 22.53 4.10
CA LEU A 170 9.11 22.18 5.45
C LEU A 170 10.18 22.30 6.58
N THR A 171 9.80 22.76 7.78
CA THR A 171 10.62 22.80 9.02
C THR A 171 10.13 21.83 10.13
N ALA A 172 10.96 21.59 11.15
CA ALA A 172 11.18 20.25 11.74
C ALA A 172 10.15 19.66 12.73
N MET A 173 9.15 20.39 13.24
CA MET A 173 8.20 19.85 14.24
C MET A 173 6.76 19.67 13.72
N ASN A 174 6.40 20.32 12.61
CA ASN A 174 5.12 20.18 11.90
C ASN A 174 5.17 19.19 10.72
N LYS A 175 6.30 18.51 10.52
CA LYS A 175 6.58 17.64 9.35
C LYS A 175 5.43 16.72 8.96
N LYS A 176 4.77 16.03 9.91
CA LYS A 176 3.69 15.09 9.57
C LYS A 176 2.46 15.80 9.00
N VAL A 177 1.96 16.83 9.69
CA VAL A 177 0.80 17.61 9.25
C VAL A 177 1.10 18.33 7.95
N ASP A 178 2.31 18.89 7.82
CA ASP A 178 2.74 19.58 6.61
C ASP A 178 2.95 18.65 5.40
N MET A 179 3.47 17.43 5.62
CA MET A 179 3.53 16.41 4.57
C MET A 179 2.12 16.03 4.10
N ILE A 180 1.20 15.75 5.02
CA ILE A 180 -0.20 15.42 4.68
C ILE A 180 -0.85 16.59 3.94
N LYS A 181 -0.62 17.83 4.39
CA LYS A 181 -1.07 19.05 3.71
C LYS A 181 -0.53 19.11 2.28
N SER A 182 0.77 18.86 2.08
CA SER A 182 1.38 18.84 0.75
C SER A 182 0.74 17.79 -0.16
N LEU A 183 0.48 16.58 0.37
CA LEU A 183 -0.20 15.53 -0.38
C LEU A 183 -1.63 15.91 -0.73
N LEU A 184 -2.39 16.43 0.24
CA LEU A 184 -3.75 16.92 0.03
C LEU A 184 -3.81 18.02 -1.03
N VAL A 185 -2.82 18.94 -1.04
CA VAL A 185 -2.74 20.00 -2.05
C VAL A 185 -2.50 19.45 -3.45
N SER A 186 -1.85 18.30 -3.58
CA SER A 186 -1.64 17.62 -4.86
C SER A 186 -2.79 16.70 -5.27
N CYS A 187 -3.64 16.28 -4.33
CA CYS A 187 -4.77 15.39 -4.61
C CYS A 187 -5.78 15.99 -5.59
N ARG A 188 -6.25 15.12 -6.48
CA ARG A 188 -7.28 15.34 -7.50
C ARG A 188 -8.45 14.39 -7.25
N ASP A 189 -9.66 14.84 -7.55
CA ASP A 189 -10.87 14.02 -7.52
C ASP A 189 -11.03 13.20 -6.21
N CYS A 190 -11.16 11.87 -6.29
CA CYS A 190 -11.36 10.98 -5.14
C CYS A 190 -10.07 10.64 -4.36
N GLU A 191 -8.89 11.11 -4.78
CA GLU A 191 -7.62 10.81 -4.11
C GLU A 191 -7.63 11.28 -2.64
N ALA A 192 -8.16 12.49 -2.38
CA ALA A 192 -8.19 13.05 -1.04
C ALA A 192 -9.01 12.19 -0.06
N ARG A 193 -10.08 11.55 -0.54
CA ARG A 193 -10.92 10.65 0.25
C ARG A 193 -10.14 9.42 0.70
N TYR A 194 -9.52 8.72 -0.24
CA TYR A 194 -8.82 7.48 0.06
C TYR A 194 -7.49 7.72 0.78
N LEU A 195 -6.81 8.85 0.52
CA LEU A 195 -5.62 9.24 1.26
C LEU A 195 -5.94 9.43 2.75
N ILE A 196 -6.95 10.23 3.08
CA ILE A 196 -7.32 10.50 4.48
C ILE A 196 -7.85 9.26 5.18
N ARG A 197 -8.63 8.43 4.49
CA ARG A 197 -9.09 7.14 5.01
C ARG A 197 -7.94 6.17 5.28
N SER A 198 -6.92 6.15 4.42
CA SER A 198 -5.72 5.34 4.63
C SER A 198 -4.96 5.80 5.88
N LEU A 199 -4.72 7.11 5.99
CA LEU A 199 -4.02 7.73 7.11
C LEU A 199 -4.77 7.65 8.44
N SER A 200 -6.11 7.61 8.43
CA SER A 200 -6.91 7.38 9.64
C SER A 200 -6.94 5.91 10.08
N GLY A 201 -6.30 5.02 9.32
CA GLY A 201 -6.27 3.58 9.56
C GLY A 201 -7.54 2.85 9.11
N LYS A 202 -8.52 3.53 8.51
CA LYS A 202 -9.83 2.95 8.15
C LYS A 202 -10.17 3.25 6.69
N LEU A 203 -9.76 2.36 5.78
CA LEU A 203 -10.00 2.52 4.34
C LEU A 203 -11.49 2.46 3.95
N ARG A 204 -12.31 1.69 4.67
CA ARG A 204 -13.79 1.62 4.54
C ARG A 204 -14.33 1.29 3.14
N ILE A 205 -13.58 0.54 2.33
CA ILE A 205 -14.01 0.13 0.98
C ILE A 205 -14.73 -1.22 0.93
N GLY A 206 -14.93 -1.91 2.07
CA GLY A 206 -15.55 -3.23 2.08
C GLY A 206 -14.67 -4.36 1.51
N LEU A 207 -13.37 -4.11 1.31
CA LEU A 207 -12.42 -5.08 0.78
C LEU A 207 -11.84 -5.95 1.90
N ALA A 208 -12.02 -7.27 1.77
CA ALA A 208 -11.41 -8.25 2.65
C ALA A 208 -10.04 -8.70 2.13
N GLU A 209 -9.09 -8.97 3.03
CA GLU A 209 -7.74 -9.47 2.67
C GLU A 209 -7.79 -10.75 1.83
N GLN A 210 -8.76 -11.63 2.12
CA GLN A 210 -8.99 -12.84 1.33
C GLN A 210 -9.43 -12.56 -0.11
N SER A 211 -10.11 -11.45 -0.38
CA SER A 211 -10.46 -11.03 -1.74
C SER A 211 -9.23 -10.52 -2.50
N ILE A 212 -8.29 -9.89 -1.79
CA ILE A 212 -7.02 -9.41 -2.37
C ILE A 212 -6.16 -10.60 -2.82
N LEU A 213 -6.03 -11.63 -1.97
CA LEU A 213 -5.30 -12.85 -2.34
C LEU A 213 -5.91 -13.52 -3.58
N VAL A 214 -7.23 -13.64 -3.65
CA VAL A 214 -7.90 -14.22 -4.83
C VAL A 214 -7.65 -13.38 -6.08
N ALA A 215 -7.79 -12.06 -5.97
CA ALA A 215 -7.56 -11.14 -7.09
C ALA A 215 -6.11 -11.20 -7.58
N LEU A 216 -5.15 -11.28 -6.66
CA LEU A 216 -3.72 -11.37 -6.97
C LEU A 216 -3.39 -12.69 -7.68
N ALA A 217 -3.87 -13.83 -7.17
CA ALA A 217 -3.69 -15.12 -7.84
C ALA A 217 -4.28 -15.12 -9.26
N ASN A 218 -5.52 -14.64 -9.41
CA ASN A 218 -6.17 -14.53 -10.72
C ASN A 218 -5.39 -13.62 -11.68
N ALA A 219 -4.84 -12.50 -11.19
CA ALA A 219 -4.05 -11.58 -12.00
C ALA A 219 -2.75 -12.24 -12.52
N PHE A 220 -2.00 -12.93 -11.66
CA PHE A 220 -0.79 -13.64 -12.06
C PHE A 220 -1.07 -14.74 -13.09
N ILE A 221 -2.11 -15.56 -12.88
CA ILE A 221 -2.43 -16.65 -13.80
C ILE A 221 -2.88 -16.11 -15.14
N ASN A 222 -3.72 -15.07 -15.15
CA ASN A 222 -4.15 -14.42 -16.39
C ASN A 222 -2.96 -13.79 -17.11
N PHE A 223 -2.01 -13.20 -16.39
CA PHE A 223 -0.79 -12.63 -16.94
C PHE A 223 0.12 -13.71 -17.55
N GLU A 224 0.34 -14.83 -16.85
CA GLU A 224 1.09 -15.98 -17.37
C GLU A 224 0.45 -16.55 -18.64
N ALA A 225 -0.87 -16.76 -18.64
CA ALA A 225 -1.61 -17.30 -19.79
C ALA A 225 -1.53 -16.38 -21.02
N LYS A 226 -1.60 -15.05 -20.82
CA LYS A 226 -1.38 -14.07 -21.89
C LYS A 226 0.05 -14.13 -22.42
N LYS A 227 1.05 -14.24 -21.53
CA LYS A 227 2.48 -14.28 -21.90
C LYS A 227 2.86 -15.54 -22.66
N SER A 228 2.30 -16.70 -22.29
CA SER A 228 2.53 -17.97 -22.98
C SER A 228 1.71 -18.13 -24.26
N GLY A 229 0.73 -17.24 -24.52
CA GLY A 229 -0.21 -17.38 -25.64
C GLY A 229 -1.15 -18.58 -25.51
N GLU A 230 -1.27 -19.14 -24.31
CA GLU A 230 -1.97 -20.38 -24.03
C GLU A 230 -3.50 -20.16 -24.06
N LYS A 231 -4.17 -20.71 -25.07
CA LYS A 231 -5.64 -20.72 -25.15
C LYS A 231 -6.21 -21.92 -24.39
N LEU A 232 -6.43 -21.74 -23.09
CA LEU A 232 -7.09 -22.75 -22.26
C LEU A 232 -8.62 -22.74 -22.45
N SER A 233 -9.27 -23.90 -22.27
CA SER A 233 -10.74 -23.96 -22.19
C SER A 233 -11.23 -23.27 -20.91
N SER A 234 -12.52 -22.89 -20.90
CA SER A 234 -13.15 -22.23 -19.76
C SER A 234 -13.07 -23.07 -18.47
N GLU A 235 -13.21 -24.41 -18.55
CA GLU A 235 -13.07 -25.28 -17.38
C GLU A 235 -11.63 -25.33 -16.85
N LYS A 236 -10.66 -25.61 -17.72
CA LYS A 236 -9.24 -25.71 -17.32
C LYS A 236 -8.72 -24.40 -16.71
N MET A 237 -9.22 -23.26 -17.20
CA MET A 237 -8.82 -21.95 -16.69
C MET A 237 -9.29 -21.73 -15.26
N LYS A 238 -10.51 -22.18 -14.93
CA LYS A 238 -11.05 -22.13 -13.57
C LYS A 238 -10.33 -23.08 -12.63
N GLU A 239 -9.95 -24.27 -13.10
CA GLU A 239 -9.14 -25.22 -12.32
C GLU A 239 -7.78 -24.62 -11.95
N ARG A 240 -7.07 -24.05 -12.94
CA ARG A 240 -5.79 -23.36 -12.70
C ARG A 240 -5.93 -22.18 -11.74
N GLN A 241 -7.01 -21.40 -11.87
CA GLN A 241 -7.33 -20.33 -10.92
C GLN A 241 -7.54 -20.87 -9.50
N ALA A 242 -8.34 -21.93 -9.34
CA ALA A 242 -8.59 -22.53 -8.03
C ALA A 242 -7.30 -23.03 -7.38
N GLU A 243 -6.42 -23.69 -8.14
CA GLU A 243 -5.12 -24.17 -7.67
C GLU A 243 -4.21 -23.00 -7.24
N GLY A 244 -4.04 -21.98 -8.09
CA GLY A 244 -3.19 -20.84 -7.76
C GLY A 244 -3.72 -19.99 -6.60
N ILE A 245 -5.05 -19.89 -6.45
CA ILE A 245 -5.67 -19.26 -5.27
C ILE A 245 -5.32 -20.03 -4.00
N LEU A 246 -5.44 -21.36 -4.02
CA LEU A 246 -5.13 -22.20 -2.86
C LEU A 246 -3.66 -22.08 -2.49
N LEU A 247 -2.78 -22.14 -3.49
CA LEU A 247 -1.34 -22.02 -3.33
C LEU A 247 -0.94 -20.69 -2.67
N LEU A 248 -1.46 -19.58 -3.19
CA LEU A 248 -1.16 -18.26 -2.68
C LEU A 248 -1.72 -18.05 -1.27
N ARG A 249 -2.92 -18.56 -0.98
CA ARG A 249 -3.50 -18.51 0.38
C ARG A 249 -2.69 -19.28 1.39
N ASN A 250 -2.27 -20.50 1.05
CA ASN A 250 -1.46 -21.33 1.94
C ASN A 250 -0.10 -20.67 2.18
N THR A 251 0.54 -20.20 1.11
CA THR A 251 1.82 -19.47 1.19
C THR A 251 1.71 -18.23 2.08
N TYR A 252 0.68 -17.39 1.88
CA TYR A 252 0.49 -16.19 2.71
C TYR A 252 0.18 -16.54 4.18
N SER A 253 -0.56 -17.63 4.42
CA SER A 253 -0.84 -18.11 5.78
C SER A 253 0.43 -18.55 6.51
N GLU A 254 1.40 -19.10 5.77
CA GLU A 254 2.70 -19.52 6.29
C GLU A 254 3.69 -18.34 6.40
N TYR A 255 3.69 -17.44 5.42
CA TYR A 255 4.61 -16.33 5.26
C TYR A 255 3.85 -15.04 4.85
N PRO A 256 3.30 -14.25 5.80
CA PRO A 256 2.41 -13.12 5.53
C PRO A 256 3.17 -11.86 5.12
N ASP A 257 3.85 -11.94 3.97
CA ASP A 257 4.71 -10.91 3.41
C ASP A 257 4.47 -10.81 1.90
N TYR A 258 3.71 -9.79 1.50
CA TYR A 258 3.35 -9.59 0.11
C TYR A 258 4.55 -9.25 -0.77
N GLU A 259 5.54 -8.53 -0.25
CA GLU A 259 6.71 -8.15 -1.07
C GLU A 259 7.46 -9.41 -1.50
N LYS A 260 7.78 -10.29 -0.55
CA LYS A 260 8.54 -11.50 -0.91
C LYS A 260 7.76 -12.45 -1.78
N ILE A 261 6.46 -12.62 -1.49
CA ILE A 261 5.57 -13.45 -2.30
C ILE A 261 5.50 -12.93 -3.74
N ILE A 262 5.34 -11.61 -3.92
CA ILE A 262 5.25 -11.00 -5.26
C ILE A 262 6.59 -11.08 -5.98
N GLU A 263 7.71 -10.84 -5.29
CA GLU A 263 9.06 -10.99 -5.85
C GLU A 263 9.26 -12.40 -6.43
N VAL A 264 8.96 -13.44 -5.62
CA VAL A 264 9.07 -14.84 -6.05
C VAL A 264 8.09 -15.16 -7.18
N ALA A 265 6.84 -14.70 -7.09
CA ALA A 265 5.85 -14.93 -8.14
C ALA A 265 6.26 -14.29 -9.48
N LEU A 266 6.92 -13.12 -9.46
CA LEU A 266 7.43 -12.45 -10.66
C LEU A 266 8.66 -13.16 -11.26
N SER A 267 9.58 -13.66 -10.43
CA SER A 267 10.81 -14.30 -10.91
C SER A 267 10.63 -15.74 -11.34
N ASP A 268 9.84 -16.50 -10.57
CA ASP A 268 9.80 -17.97 -10.62
C ASP A 268 8.41 -18.54 -10.92
N GLY A 269 7.38 -17.70 -10.90
CA GLY A 269 5.98 -18.11 -11.05
C GLY A 269 5.35 -18.58 -9.75
N LEU A 270 4.02 -18.76 -9.77
CA LEU A 270 3.26 -19.10 -8.56
C LEU A 270 3.62 -20.47 -7.98
N LEU A 271 3.91 -21.48 -8.82
CA LEU A 271 4.14 -22.86 -8.39
C LEU A 271 5.32 -23.04 -7.43
N LYS A 272 6.33 -22.16 -7.50
CA LYS A 272 7.53 -22.21 -6.66
C LYS A 272 7.39 -21.46 -5.33
N LEU A 273 6.22 -20.87 -5.06
CA LEU A 273 5.96 -20.13 -3.82
C LEU A 273 6.18 -20.99 -2.55
N PRO A 274 5.67 -22.23 -2.43
CA PRO A 274 5.87 -23.03 -1.21
C PRO A 274 7.33 -23.42 -0.96
N GLU A 275 8.14 -23.49 -2.02
CA GLU A 275 9.54 -23.85 -1.89
C GLU A 275 10.39 -22.70 -1.37
N LYS A 276 10.11 -21.47 -1.82
CA LYS A 276 10.90 -20.27 -1.55
C LYS A 276 10.37 -19.40 -0.40
N CYS A 277 9.07 -19.48 -0.11
CA CYS A 277 8.43 -18.73 0.97
C CYS A 277 8.10 -19.66 2.14
N LYS A 278 9.13 -20.19 2.82
CA LYS A 278 8.97 -21.07 3.98
C LYS A 278 9.00 -20.31 5.29
N ILE A 279 8.29 -20.85 6.28
CA ILE A 279 8.34 -20.38 7.67
C ILE A 279 9.79 -20.29 8.14
N THR A 280 10.22 -19.08 8.47
CA THR A 280 11.50 -18.85 9.14
C THR A 280 11.23 -18.73 10.66
N PRO A 281 12.07 -19.28 11.55
CA PRO A 281 11.84 -19.26 13.01
C PRO A 281 11.52 -17.88 13.61
N ALA A 282 12.02 -16.79 13.01
CA ALA A 282 11.70 -15.42 13.40
C ALA A 282 10.20 -15.07 13.27
N LEU A 283 9.51 -15.66 12.30
CA LEU A 283 8.09 -15.43 12.02
C LEU A 283 7.18 -16.22 12.98
N LEU A 284 7.66 -17.35 13.52
CA LEU A 284 6.92 -18.21 14.46
C LEU A 284 6.71 -17.57 15.83
N LEU A 285 7.64 -16.71 16.28
CA LEU A 285 7.52 -16.01 17.56
C LEU A 285 6.37 -14.99 17.55
N HIS A 286 6.11 -14.35 16.40
CA HIS A 286 5.04 -13.36 16.27
C HIS A 286 3.64 -13.98 16.22
N LYS A 287 3.46 -15.17 15.61
CA LYS A 287 2.16 -15.85 15.61
C LYS A 287 1.66 -16.18 17.03
N ARG A 288 2.55 -16.42 17.98
CA ARG A 288 2.22 -16.69 19.40
C ARG A 288 1.99 -15.44 20.24
N ALA A 289 2.45 -14.27 19.80
CA ALA A 289 2.31 -13.02 20.55
C ALA A 289 0.94 -12.34 20.35
N TYR A 290 0.17 -12.77 19.34
CA TYR A 290 -1.11 -12.17 18.95
C TYR A 290 -2.26 -13.19 18.78
N SER A 291 -2.07 -14.42 19.27
CA SER A 291 -3.11 -15.45 19.43
C SER A 291 -3.57 -15.50 20.88
#